data_AF-A0AAU6BS07-F1
#
_entry.id   AF-A0AAU6BS07-F1
#
_cell.length_a   1.000
_cell.length_b   1.000
_cell.length_c   1.000
_cell.angle_alpha   90.00
_cell.angle_beta   90.00
_cell.angle_gamma   90.00
#
_symmetry.space_group_name_H-M   'P 1'
#
loop_
_entity.id
_entity.type
_entity.pdbx_description
1 polymer ?
#
loop_
_entity_poly.entity_id
_entity_poly.type
_entity_poly.pdbx_seq_one_letter_code
_entity_poly.pdbx_strand_id
1 'polypeptide(L)'
;MLPNHRELARYAELSGARTLLARYGNFVGSPLPDDAEKWQRDLFPVIRGLWVAEESGGRNLYEIAAQLRRAADLFERHPDGGHLSLTHLPPATSKGRTPEVYREMAAYIERWKAPFDREAIFGTPLATGELALRFPRLTQLLVLYFGQDGLAVDDDMQDATPEEGLRLVVSDTHPWCPWQLPGLIAECAEALAVFHTEDQLARFFGRAEAGGGSAGERFTDFLPLIAGVFTEHLREAHSPRWEPS
;
A
#
# COMPACT_ATOMS: atom_id res chain seq x y z
N MET A 1 4.81 17.47 17.24
CA MET A 1 6.24 17.61 16.87
C MET A 1 6.34 17.11 15.43
N LEU A 2 6.54 17.98 14.44
CA LEU A 2 6.57 17.55 13.03
C LEU A 2 7.74 16.57 12.84
N PRO A 3 7.54 15.41 12.20
CA PRO A 3 8.65 14.51 11.91
C PRO A 3 9.72 15.25 11.11
N ASN A 4 10.99 15.09 11.50
CA ASN A 4 12.10 15.66 10.75
C ASN A 4 12.04 15.11 9.31
N HIS A 5 11.92 15.98 8.29
CA HIS A 5 11.82 15.55 6.89
C HIS A 5 12.93 14.58 6.47
N ARG A 6 14.12 14.65 7.10
CA ARG A 6 15.21 13.70 6.88
C ARG A 6 14.94 12.31 7.45
N GLU A 7 14.25 12.22 8.58
CA GLU A 7 13.85 10.95 9.19
C GLU A 7 12.75 10.28 8.37
N LEU A 8 11.76 11.07 7.91
CA LEU A 8 10.74 10.59 6.98
C LEU A 8 11.35 10.12 5.66
N ALA A 9 12.33 10.86 5.10
CA ALA A 9 13.00 10.45 3.88
C ALA A 9 13.77 9.13 4.06
N ARG A 10 14.49 8.96 5.18
CA ARG A 10 15.18 7.70 5.52
C ARG A 10 14.19 6.56 5.74
N TYR A 11 13.06 6.82 6.38
CA TYR A 11 11.99 5.85 6.47
C TYR A 11 11.32 5.59 5.11
N ALA A 12 11.27 6.53 4.18
CA ALA A 12 10.66 6.27 2.88
C ALA A 12 11.57 5.42 1.96
N GLU A 13 12.89 5.46 2.17
CA GLU A 13 13.87 4.92 1.21
C GLU A 13 13.78 3.40 0.96
N LEU A 14 13.32 2.62 1.96
CA LEU A 14 13.14 1.16 1.86
C LEU A 14 11.67 0.72 1.88
N SER A 15 10.76 1.60 1.45
CA SER A 15 9.32 1.35 1.56
C SER A 15 8.81 0.16 0.75
N GLY A 16 9.38 -0.10 -0.43
CA GLY A 16 9.05 -1.27 -1.24
C GLY A 16 9.54 -2.57 -0.62
N ALA A 17 10.76 -2.57 -0.08
CA ALA A 17 11.27 -3.71 0.70
C ALA A 17 10.39 -3.99 1.95
N ARG A 18 9.91 -2.94 2.62
CA ARG A 18 8.94 -3.08 3.72
C ARG A 18 7.61 -3.65 3.28
N THR A 19 7.04 -3.18 2.17
CA THR A 19 5.79 -3.73 1.63
C THR A 19 5.94 -5.23 1.35
N LEU A 20 7.03 -5.64 0.69
CA LEU A 20 7.32 -7.04 0.42
C LEU A 20 7.39 -7.88 1.71
N LEU A 21 8.12 -7.37 2.71
CA LEU A 21 8.44 -8.10 3.94
C LEU A 21 7.44 -7.86 5.07
N ALA A 22 6.34 -7.14 4.83
CA ALA A 22 5.36 -6.77 5.85
C ALA A 22 4.79 -7.98 6.60
N ARG A 23 4.63 -9.12 5.91
CA ARG A 23 4.17 -10.38 6.52
C ARG A 23 5.08 -10.89 7.65
N TYR A 24 6.35 -10.50 7.63
CA TYR A 24 7.36 -10.87 8.63
C TYR A 24 7.60 -9.74 9.64
N GLY A 25 7.31 -8.48 9.28
CA GLY A 25 7.49 -7.31 10.16
C GLY A 25 6.35 -7.06 11.15
N ASN A 26 5.11 -7.45 10.81
CA ASN A 26 3.91 -7.13 11.60
C ASN A 26 3.71 -8.04 12.83
N PHE A 27 4.38 -9.19 12.89
CA PHE A 27 4.37 -10.08 14.05
C PHE A 27 5.72 -9.97 14.75
N VAL A 28 5.76 -9.29 15.89
CA VAL A 28 6.94 -9.23 16.76
C VAL A 28 7.45 -10.66 16.98
N GLY A 29 8.62 -10.98 16.45
CA GLY A 29 9.27 -12.29 16.63
C GLY A 29 9.08 -13.32 15.50
N SER A 30 8.61 -12.94 14.31
CA SER A 30 8.67 -13.83 13.13
C SER A 30 9.87 -13.46 12.24
N PRO A 31 11.08 -13.99 12.51
CA PRO A 31 12.25 -13.67 11.70
C PRO A 31 12.09 -14.21 10.27
N LEU A 32 12.81 -13.59 9.33
CA LEU A 32 12.86 -14.11 7.96
C LEU A 32 13.51 -15.50 7.97
N PRO A 33 12.88 -16.52 7.38
CA PRO A 33 13.50 -17.83 7.26
C PRO A 33 14.84 -17.74 6.52
N ASP A 34 15.84 -18.46 7.03
CA ASP A 34 17.14 -18.63 6.36
C ASP A 34 17.06 -19.52 5.11
N ASP A 35 15.94 -20.25 4.97
CA ASP A 35 15.64 -21.19 3.89
C ASP A 35 14.95 -20.47 2.73
N ALA A 36 15.60 -20.53 1.56
CA ALA A 36 15.13 -19.93 0.32
C ALA A 36 13.78 -20.46 -0.15
N GLU A 37 13.55 -21.77 -0.08
CA GLU A 37 12.29 -22.35 -0.55
C GLU A 37 11.11 -21.86 0.30
N LYS A 38 11.34 -21.72 1.61
CA LYS A 38 10.32 -21.25 2.54
C LYS A 38 9.93 -19.80 2.28
N TRP A 39 10.89 -18.87 2.19
CA TRP A 39 10.54 -17.47 1.94
C TRP A 39 10.06 -17.23 0.51
N GLN A 40 10.50 -18.00 -0.49
CA GLN A 40 9.97 -17.91 -1.85
C GLN A 40 8.48 -18.26 -1.91
N ARG A 41 8.09 -19.38 -1.29
CA ARG A 41 6.69 -19.80 -1.20
C ARG A 41 5.83 -18.78 -0.45
N ASP A 42 6.36 -18.24 0.63
CA ASP A 42 5.68 -17.24 1.45
C ASP A 42 5.52 -15.89 0.74
N LEU A 43 6.54 -15.45 0.01
CA LEU A 43 6.54 -14.16 -0.69
C LEU A 43 5.86 -14.23 -2.06
N PHE A 44 5.65 -15.43 -2.62
CA PHE A 44 5.05 -15.62 -3.94
C PHE A 44 3.78 -14.78 -4.18
N PRO A 45 2.74 -14.80 -3.31
CA PRO A 45 1.54 -14.00 -3.55
C PRO A 45 1.80 -12.49 -3.52
N VAL A 46 2.74 -12.04 -2.67
CA VAL A 46 3.09 -10.62 -2.56
C VAL A 46 3.86 -10.16 -3.79
N ILE A 47 4.82 -10.96 -4.27
CA ILE A 47 5.59 -10.66 -5.47
C ILE A 47 4.69 -10.66 -6.71
N ARG A 48 3.75 -11.61 -6.83
CA ARG A 48 2.75 -11.63 -7.90
C ARG A 48 1.85 -10.40 -7.86
N GLY A 49 1.38 -9.99 -6.69
CA GLY A 49 0.58 -8.77 -6.53
C GLY A 49 1.34 -7.50 -6.90
N LEU A 50 2.61 -7.38 -6.49
CA LEU A 50 3.47 -6.26 -6.86
C LEU A 50 3.75 -6.22 -8.37
N TRP A 51 3.95 -7.39 -9.00
CA TRP A 51 4.10 -7.49 -10.45
C TRP A 51 2.83 -7.03 -11.19
N VAL A 52 1.64 -7.45 -10.74
CA VAL A 52 0.38 -6.97 -11.34
C VAL A 52 0.18 -5.46 -11.12
N ALA A 53 0.57 -4.95 -9.95
CA ALA A 53 0.47 -3.53 -9.65
C ALA A 53 1.41 -2.67 -10.53
N GLU A 54 2.59 -3.17 -10.89
CA GLU A 54 3.53 -2.51 -11.82
C GLU A 54 2.86 -2.18 -13.17
N GLU A 55 2.07 -3.11 -13.72
CA GLU A 55 1.32 -2.92 -14.98
C GLU A 55 0.29 -1.78 -14.90
N SER A 56 -0.15 -1.42 -13.68
CA SER A 56 -1.08 -0.31 -13.42
C SER A 56 -0.37 0.97 -12.94
N GLY A 57 0.95 1.09 -13.13
CA GLY A 57 1.74 2.25 -12.70
C GLY A 57 2.15 2.22 -11.23
N GLY A 58 2.11 1.04 -10.60
CA GLY A 58 2.64 0.78 -9.26
C GLY A 58 4.18 0.71 -9.22
N ARG A 59 4.71 0.39 -8.04
CA ARG A 59 6.17 0.22 -7.84
C ARG A 59 6.67 -0.99 -8.61
N ASN A 60 7.84 -0.86 -9.23
CA ASN A 60 8.40 -1.96 -10.00
C ASN A 60 9.23 -2.92 -9.12
N LEU A 61 9.36 -4.17 -9.57
CA LEU A 61 10.13 -5.19 -8.85
C LEU A 61 11.64 -4.89 -8.75
N TYR A 62 12.23 -4.15 -9.70
CA TYR A 62 13.64 -3.71 -9.66
C TYR A 62 13.91 -2.68 -8.56
N GLU A 63 12.99 -1.75 -8.31
CA GLU A 63 13.07 -0.78 -7.23
C GLU A 63 13.09 -1.51 -5.89
N ILE A 64 12.24 -2.52 -5.74
CA ILE A 64 12.17 -3.36 -4.54
C ILE A 64 13.47 -4.15 -4.39
N ALA A 65 13.99 -4.76 -5.46
CA ALA A 65 15.26 -5.48 -5.44
C ALA A 65 16.44 -4.56 -5.08
N ALA A 66 16.48 -3.34 -5.61
CA ALA A 66 17.50 -2.34 -5.27
C ALA A 66 17.40 -1.94 -3.79
N GLN A 67 16.18 -1.76 -3.26
CA GLN A 67 15.96 -1.47 -1.84
C GLN A 67 16.37 -2.63 -0.94
N LEU A 68 16.12 -3.88 -1.33
CA LEU A 68 16.59 -5.05 -0.57
C LEU A 68 18.12 -5.11 -0.49
N ARG A 69 18.83 -4.84 -1.59
CA ARG A 69 20.30 -4.74 -1.57
C ARG A 69 20.78 -3.61 -0.68
N ARG A 70 20.12 -2.44 -0.77
CA ARG A 70 20.43 -1.31 0.10
C ARG A 70 20.22 -1.64 1.58
N ALA A 71 19.16 -2.38 1.90
CA ALA A 71 18.89 -2.88 3.25
C ALA A 71 19.97 -3.87 3.70
N ALA A 72 20.43 -4.78 2.84
CA ALA A 72 21.54 -5.69 3.13
C ALA A 72 22.81 -4.92 3.51
N ASP A 73 23.19 -3.92 2.72
CA ASP A 73 24.37 -3.09 3.00
C ASP A 73 24.22 -2.25 4.29
N LEU A 74 22.98 -1.95 4.70
CA LEU A 74 22.69 -1.29 5.97
C LEU A 74 22.78 -2.28 7.13
N PHE A 75 22.29 -3.50 7.00
CA PHE A 75 22.43 -4.55 8.02
C PHE A 75 23.89 -4.97 8.23
N GLU A 76 24.74 -4.94 7.19
CA GLU A 76 26.19 -5.16 7.38
C GLU A 76 26.84 -4.10 8.26
N ARG A 77 26.41 -2.84 8.10
CA ARG A 77 26.95 -1.70 8.86
C ARG A 77 26.28 -1.53 10.22
N HIS A 78 25.04 -1.98 10.35
CA HIS A 78 24.20 -1.89 11.54
C HIS A 78 23.53 -3.25 11.81
N PRO A 79 24.28 -4.26 12.29
CA PRO A 79 23.77 -5.64 12.45
C PRO A 79 22.66 -5.79 13.48
N ASP A 80 22.53 -4.81 14.37
CA ASP A 80 21.45 -4.70 15.36
C ASP A 80 20.14 -4.14 14.77
N GLY A 81 20.15 -3.65 13.53
CA GLY A 81 19.02 -2.99 12.90
C GLY A 81 18.78 -1.56 13.39
N GLY A 82 19.74 -0.95 14.10
CA GLY A 82 19.57 0.37 14.72
C GLY A 82 19.48 1.56 13.76
N HIS A 83 19.68 1.35 12.46
CA HIS A 83 19.54 2.41 11.46
C HIS A 83 18.07 2.72 11.16
N LEU A 84 17.68 4.00 11.15
CA LEU A 84 16.29 4.45 10.94
C LEU A 84 15.62 3.86 9.68
N SER A 85 16.37 3.69 8.60
CA SER A 85 15.82 3.08 7.38
C SER A 85 15.41 1.62 7.55
N LEU A 86 16.08 0.90 8.46
CA LEU A 86 15.83 -0.50 8.82
C LEU A 86 14.65 -0.66 9.79
N THR A 87 14.03 0.43 10.24
CA THR A 87 12.83 0.36 11.08
C THR A 87 11.74 -0.46 10.40
N HIS A 88 11.18 -1.43 11.14
CA HIS A 88 10.20 -2.43 10.68
C HIS A 88 10.67 -3.37 9.56
N LEU A 89 11.98 -3.44 9.28
CA LEU A 89 12.55 -4.51 8.47
C LEU A 89 12.96 -5.69 9.36
N PRO A 90 12.44 -6.90 9.12
CA PRO A 90 12.74 -8.06 9.95
C PRO A 90 14.15 -8.58 9.65
N PRO A 91 14.94 -8.96 10.67
CA PRO A 91 16.18 -9.69 10.46
C PRO A 91 15.89 -11.15 10.07
N ALA A 92 16.89 -11.83 9.54
CA ALA A 92 16.83 -13.27 9.31
C ALA A 92 16.91 -14.06 10.64
N THR A 93 16.44 -15.31 10.62
CA THR A 93 16.50 -16.23 11.77
C THR A 93 17.93 -16.31 12.29
N SER A 94 18.88 -16.52 11.38
CA SER A 94 20.29 -16.29 11.65
C SER A 94 20.61 -14.83 11.40
N LYS A 95 20.66 -14.00 12.46
CA LYS A 95 20.94 -12.55 12.33
C LYS A 95 22.17 -12.24 11.47
N GLY A 96 23.24 -13.03 11.62
CA GLY A 96 24.47 -12.90 10.83
C GLY A 96 24.32 -13.19 9.33
N ARG A 97 23.23 -13.85 8.90
CA ARG A 97 22.89 -14.11 7.49
C ARG A 97 21.93 -13.07 6.90
N THR A 98 21.52 -12.06 7.68
CA THR A 98 20.52 -11.08 7.22
C THR A 98 20.91 -10.42 5.90
N PRO A 99 22.15 -9.92 5.71
CA PRO A 99 22.55 -9.34 4.43
C PRO A 99 22.43 -10.31 3.24
N GLU A 100 22.85 -11.55 3.43
CA GLU A 100 22.82 -12.60 2.40
C GLU A 100 21.38 -12.93 2.00
N VAL A 101 20.49 -13.14 2.99
CA VAL A 101 19.07 -13.43 2.74
C VAL A 101 18.41 -12.31 1.93
N TYR A 102 18.67 -11.05 2.27
CA TYR A 102 18.14 -9.90 1.52
C TYR A 102 18.66 -9.85 0.08
N ARG A 103 19.95 -10.17 -0.15
CA ARG A 103 20.53 -10.23 -1.51
C ARG A 103 20.00 -11.41 -2.32
N GLU A 104 19.78 -12.56 -1.69
CA GLU A 104 19.14 -13.73 -2.31
C GLU A 104 17.71 -13.41 -2.75
N MET A 105 16.93 -12.74 -1.90
CA MET A 105 15.59 -12.25 -2.22
C MET A 105 15.61 -11.25 -3.38
N ALA A 106 16.52 -10.27 -3.35
CA ALA A 106 16.66 -9.29 -4.44
C ALA A 106 16.95 -10.00 -5.78
N ALA A 107 17.87 -10.96 -5.78
CA ALA A 107 18.21 -11.74 -6.97
C ALA A 107 17.07 -12.66 -7.43
N TYR A 108 16.22 -13.13 -6.52
CA TYR A 108 15.03 -13.91 -6.87
C TYR A 108 13.96 -13.02 -7.53
N ILE A 109 13.69 -11.85 -6.98
CA ILE A 109 12.68 -10.92 -7.49
C ILE A 109 13.03 -10.43 -8.90
N GLU A 110 14.30 -10.12 -9.17
CA GLU A 110 14.71 -9.70 -10.52
C GLU A 110 14.54 -10.77 -11.60
N ARG A 111 14.49 -12.05 -11.20
CA ARG A 111 14.24 -13.16 -12.12
C ARG A 111 12.79 -13.23 -12.59
N TRP A 112 11.86 -12.46 -11.99
CA TRP A 112 10.47 -12.35 -12.43
C TRP A 112 10.28 -11.55 -13.75
N LYS A 113 11.36 -11.26 -14.49
CA LYS A 113 11.38 -10.42 -15.72
C LYS A 113 10.63 -11.00 -16.93
N ALA A 114 10.17 -12.24 -16.91
CA ALA A 114 9.55 -12.90 -18.05
C ALA A 114 8.40 -13.77 -17.56
N PRO A 115 7.31 -13.89 -18.34
CA PRO A 115 6.02 -14.22 -17.78
C PRO A 115 6.13 -15.56 -17.05
N PHE A 116 5.60 -15.59 -15.83
CA PHE A 116 5.21 -16.86 -15.24
C PHE A 116 4.46 -17.68 -16.27
N ASP A 117 4.44 -18.99 -16.05
CA ASP A 117 3.39 -19.80 -16.65
C ASP A 117 2.06 -19.06 -16.46
N ARG A 118 1.39 -18.74 -17.57
CA ARG A 118 0.10 -18.04 -17.53
C ARG A 118 -0.89 -18.80 -16.66
N GLU A 119 -0.75 -20.13 -16.59
CA GLU A 119 -1.52 -20.98 -15.69
C GLU A 119 -1.19 -20.71 -14.21
N ALA A 120 0.06 -20.42 -13.86
CA ALA A 120 0.42 -20.02 -12.49
C ALA A 120 -0.04 -18.59 -12.15
N ILE A 121 -0.05 -17.65 -13.11
CA ILE A 121 -0.58 -16.28 -12.89
C ILE A 121 -2.10 -16.30 -12.77
N PHE A 122 -2.80 -16.90 -13.74
CA PHE A 122 -4.26 -16.80 -13.88
C PHE A 122 -5.03 -18.01 -13.33
N GLY A 123 -4.38 -19.15 -13.14
CA GLY A 123 -4.98 -20.38 -12.58
C GLY A 123 -4.89 -20.47 -11.06
N THR A 124 -4.09 -19.62 -10.41
CA THR A 124 -4.03 -19.54 -8.94
C THR A 124 -4.91 -18.40 -8.43
N PRO A 125 -5.90 -18.64 -7.56
CA PRO A 125 -6.70 -17.57 -6.96
C PRO A 125 -5.85 -16.48 -6.29
N LEU A 126 -6.28 -15.23 -6.37
CA LEU A 126 -5.60 -14.12 -5.69
C LEU A 126 -5.85 -14.20 -4.18
N ALA A 127 -4.79 -14.08 -3.39
CA ALA A 127 -4.93 -13.95 -1.94
C ALA A 127 -5.43 -12.54 -1.57
N THR A 128 -6.11 -12.39 -0.42
CA THR A 128 -6.60 -11.07 0.04
C THR A 128 -5.47 -10.04 0.16
N GLY A 129 -4.34 -10.43 0.75
CA GLY A 129 -3.18 -9.53 0.91
C GLY A 129 -2.49 -9.18 -0.41
N GLU A 130 -2.56 -10.09 -1.40
CA GLU A 130 -2.10 -9.83 -2.76
C GLU A 130 -3.00 -8.81 -3.46
N LEU A 131 -4.32 -8.98 -3.34
CA LEU A 131 -5.29 -8.09 -3.94
C LEU A 131 -5.26 -6.69 -3.29
N ALA A 132 -4.94 -6.60 -2.00
CA ALA A 132 -4.84 -5.32 -1.28
C ALA A 132 -3.74 -4.40 -1.82
N LEU A 133 -2.72 -4.95 -2.48
CA LEU A 133 -1.66 -4.15 -3.11
C LEU A 133 -2.15 -3.32 -4.29
N ARG A 134 -3.34 -3.61 -4.83
CA ARG A 134 -3.98 -2.81 -5.89
C ARG A 134 -4.69 -1.56 -5.35
N PHE A 135 -4.98 -1.52 -4.04
CA PHE A 135 -5.79 -0.46 -3.43
C PHE A 135 -5.08 0.29 -2.29
N PRO A 136 -3.80 0.68 -2.44
CA PRO A 136 -3.04 1.28 -1.33
C PRO A 136 -3.61 2.64 -0.89
N ARG A 137 -4.03 3.50 -1.83
CA ARG A 137 -4.55 4.84 -1.50
C ARG A 137 -5.97 4.75 -0.95
N LEU A 138 -6.80 3.88 -1.53
CA LEU A 138 -8.16 3.66 -1.06
C LEU A 138 -8.16 3.07 0.34
N THR A 139 -7.31 2.07 0.60
CA THR A 139 -7.16 1.51 1.96
C THR A 139 -6.74 2.59 2.95
N GLN A 140 -5.75 3.43 2.58
CA GLN A 140 -5.30 4.52 3.44
C GLN A 140 -6.41 5.55 3.70
N LEU A 141 -7.16 5.96 2.67
CA LEU A 141 -8.30 6.86 2.83
C LEU A 141 -9.32 6.28 3.80
N LEU A 142 -9.72 5.03 3.61
CA LEU A 142 -10.76 4.40 4.45
C LEU A 142 -10.33 4.31 5.92
N VAL A 143 -9.05 4.07 6.20
CA VAL A 143 -8.53 4.14 7.57
C VAL A 143 -8.56 5.56 8.13
N LEU A 144 -8.18 6.56 7.34
CA LEU A 144 -8.23 7.97 7.76
C LEU A 144 -9.67 8.48 7.94
N TYR A 145 -10.61 7.93 7.18
CA TYR A 145 -11.99 8.38 7.18
C TYR A 145 -12.83 7.66 8.23
N PHE A 146 -12.77 6.33 8.30
CA PHE A 146 -13.60 5.51 9.19
C PHE A 146 -12.85 4.91 10.39
N GLY A 147 -11.53 5.10 10.52
CA GLY A 147 -10.75 4.53 11.63
C GLY A 147 -11.16 5.06 13.01
N GLN A 148 -10.53 4.54 14.07
CA GLN A 148 -10.81 4.95 15.46
C GLN A 148 -10.69 6.44 15.72
N ASP A 149 -9.77 7.08 15.00
CA ASP A 149 -9.53 8.52 15.02
C ASP A 149 -9.88 9.15 13.66
N GLY A 150 -10.80 8.52 12.93
CA GLY A 150 -11.17 8.92 11.58
C GLY A 150 -12.15 10.09 11.56
N LEU A 151 -12.19 10.80 10.42
CA LEU A 151 -13.07 11.98 10.24
C LEU A 151 -14.56 11.66 10.50
N ALA A 152 -15.01 10.45 10.18
CA ALA A 152 -16.41 10.04 10.36
C ALA A 152 -16.80 9.78 11.83
N VAL A 153 -15.83 9.64 12.73
CA VAL A 153 -16.05 9.43 14.17
C VAL A 153 -15.63 10.63 15.01
N ASP A 154 -15.15 11.71 14.38
CA ASP A 154 -14.81 12.97 15.05
C ASP A 154 -16.10 13.62 15.59
N ASP A 155 -16.06 14.07 16.86
CA ASP A 155 -17.21 14.70 17.53
C ASP A 155 -17.67 15.96 16.79
N ASP A 156 -16.73 16.70 16.17
CA ASP A 156 -17.04 17.89 15.36
C ASP A 156 -17.70 17.56 14.01
N MET A 157 -17.72 16.27 13.63
CA MET A 157 -18.24 15.76 12.37
C MET A 157 -19.50 14.89 12.52
N GLN A 158 -20.04 14.75 13.73
CA GLN A 158 -21.21 13.88 14.00
C GLN A 158 -22.45 14.23 13.17
N ASP A 159 -22.63 15.51 12.81
CA ASP A 159 -23.76 15.99 12.00
C ASP A 159 -23.40 16.21 10.51
N ALA A 160 -22.15 15.94 10.12
CA ALA A 160 -21.66 16.19 8.77
C ALA A 160 -22.12 15.11 7.79
N THR A 161 -22.47 15.53 6.58
CA THR A 161 -22.71 14.61 5.47
C THR A 161 -21.41 13.98 4.98
N PRO A 162 -21.46 12.81 4.31
CA PRO A 162 -20.26 12.18 3.77
C PRO A 162 -19.54 13.06 2.74
N GLU A 163 -20.29 13.88 2.00
CA GLU A 163 -19.73 14.88 1.09
C GLU A 163 -18.92 15.96 1.82
N GLU A 164 -19.41 16.44 2.96
CA GLU A 164 -18.69 17.43 3.78
C GLU A 164 -17.41 16.84 4.36
N GLY A 165 -17.45 15.58 4.84
CA GLY A 165 -16.25 14.87 5.27
C GLY A 165 -15.23 14.70 4.14
N LEU A 166 -15.68 14.32 2.93
CA LEU A 166 -14.78 14.20 1.78
C LEU A 166 -14.18 15.56 1.35
N ARG A 167 -14.91 16.66 1.53
CA ARG A 167 -14.35 18.02 1.30
C ARG A 167 -13.26 18.38 2.32
N LEU A 168 -13.33 17.90 3.56
CA LEU A 168 -12.23 18.05 4.52
C LEU A 168 -11.00 17.26 4.08
N VAL A 169 -11.17 16.03 3.58
CA VAL A 169 -10.05 15.26 3.00
C VAL A 169 -9.38 16.04 1.87
N VAL A 170 -10.16 16.68 0.99
CA VAL A 170 -9.63 17.54 -0.07
C VAL A 170 -8.81 18.71 0.50
N SER A 171 -9.33 19.37 1.53
CA SER A 171 -8.65 20.48 2.21
C SER A 171 -7.30 20.03 2.78
N ASP A 172 -7.25 18.89 3.46
CA ASP A 172 -6.04 18.34 4.07
C ASP A 172 -5.02 17.85 3.02
N THR A 173 -5.50 17.44 1.85
CA THR A 173 -4.67 17.00 0.73
C THR A 173 -4.03 18.17 -0.02
N HIS A 174 -4.60 19.38 0.08
CA HIS A 174 -4.12 20.55 -0.65
C HIS A 174 -2.71 21.00 -0.17
N PRO A 175 -1.78 21.43 -1.05
CA PRO A 175 -1.90 21.62 -2.51
C PRO A 175 -1.52 20.38 -3.35
N TRP A 176 -1.40 19.20 -2.73
CA TRP A 176 -0.94 17.97 -3.40
C TRP A 176 -2.06 17.18 -4.09
N CYS A 177 -3.31 17.63 -3.97
CA CYS A 177 -4.47 16.96 -4.54
C CYS A 177 -4.37 16.60 -6.03
N PRO A 178 -3.74 17.39 -6.94
CA PRO A 178 -3.56 16.97 -8.34
C PRO A 178 -2.73 15.69 -8.52
N TRP A 179 -1.87 15.37 -7.55
CA TRP A 179 -0.97 14.22 -7.60
C TRP A 179 -1.48 13.04 -6.79
N GLN A 180 -2.39 13.27 -5.84
CA GLN A 180 -2.89 12.24 -4.93
C GLN A 180 -4.30 11.74 -5.29
N LEU A 181 -5.23 12.65 -5.60
CA LEU A 181 -6.63 12.30 -5.82
C LEU A 181 -6.87 11.47 -7.09
N PRO A 182 -6.18 11.68 -8.24
CA PRO A 182 -6.44 10.87 -9.44
C PRO A 182 -6.22 9.37 -9.23
N GLY A 183 -5.16 9.00 -8.49
CA GLY A 183 -4.88 7.60 -8.17
C GLY A 183 -5.95 6.99 -7.27
N LEU A 184 -6.47 7.76 -6.32
CA LEU A 184 -7.55 7.35 -5.42
C LEU A 184 -8.87 7.15 -6.17
N ILE A 185 -9.21 8.07 -7.09
CA ILE A 185 -10.36 7.93 -7.99
C ILE A 185 -10.26 6.65 -8.82
N ALA A 186 -9.07 6.36 -9.38
CA ALA A 186 -8.84 5.15 -10.16
C ALA A 186 -9.03 3.88 -9.32
N GLU A 187 -8.50 3.86 -8.10
CA GLU A 187 -8.66 2.73 -7.17
C GLU A 187 -10.12 2.49 -6.76
N CYS A 188 -10.94 3.55 -6.61
CA CYS A 188 -12.39 3.42 -6.40
C CYS A 188 -13.09 2.73 -7.58
N ALA A 189 -12.79 3.16 -8.81
CA ALA A 189 -13.37 2.56 -10.01
C ALA A 189 -12.90 1.10 -10.20
N GLU A 190 -11.63 0.83 -9.92
CA GLU A 190 -11.07 -0.52 -9.97
C GLU A 190 -11.69 -1.45 -8.92
N ALA A 191 -11.93 -0.96 -7.71
CA ALA A 191 -12.60 -1.73 -6.66
C ALA A 191 -14.01 -2.15 -7.08
N LEU A 192 -14.78 -1.25 -7.68
CA LEU A 192 -16.12 -1.55 -8.21
C LEU A 192 -16.08 -2.52 -9.42
N ALA A 193 -14.99 -2.54 -10.18
CA ALA A 193 -14.80 -3.49 -11.28
C ALA A 193 -14.35 -4.88 -10.80
N VAL A 194 -13.63 -4.96 -9.68
CA VAL A 194 -13.11 -6.22 -9.12
C VAL A 194 -14.11 -6.89 -8.18
N PHE A 195 -14.83 -6.12 -7.36
CA PHE A 195 -15.80 -6.61 -6.40
C PHE A 195 -17.21 -6.31 -6.91
N HIS A 196 -17.98 -7.35 -7.19
CA HIS A 196 -19.26 -7.24 -7.87
C HIS A 196 -20.44 -7.04 -6.91
N THR A 197 -20.21 -7.15 -5.59
CA THR A 197 -21.26 -6.98 -4.58
C THR A 197 -20.78 -6.19 -3.37
N GLU A 198 -21.72 -5.57 -2.67
CA GLU A 198 -21.47 -4.91 -1.37
C GLU A 198 -20.81 -5.87 -0.37
N ASP A 199 -21.32 -7.10 -0.26
CA ASP A 199 -20.75 -8.10 0.65
C ASP A 199 -19.27 -8.40 0.36
N GLN A 200 -18.85 -8.37 -0.91
CA GLN A 200 -17.46 -8.57 -1.29
C GLN A 200 -16.60 -7.36 -0.90
N LEU A 201 -17.09 -6.15 -1.17
CA LEU A 201 -16.44 -4.90 -0.78
C LEU A 201 -16.30 -4.80 0.74
N ALA A 202 -17.38 -5.00 1.49
CA ALA A 202 -17.39 -4.94 2.95
C ALA A 202 -16.50 -6.02 3.58
N ARG A 203 -16.45 -7.25 3.04
CA ARG A 203 -15.52 -8.27 3.56
C ARG A 203 -14.05 -7.93 3.32
N PHE A 204 -13.77 -7.25 2.21
CA PHE A 204 -12.41 -6.91 1.80
C PHE A 204 -11.91 -5.66 2.52
N PHE A 205 -12.66 -4.54 2.42
CA PHE A 205 -12.31 -3.26 3.00
C PHE A 205 -12.74 -3.11 4.47
N GLY A 206 -13.81 -3.78 4.89
CA GLY A 206 -14.28 -3.75 6.28
C GLY A 206 -13.35 -4.40 7.30
N ARG A 207 -12.28 -5.09 6.86
CA ARG A 207 -11.20 -5.52 7.76
C ARG A 207 -10.14 -4.45 7.99
N ALA A 208 -10.06 -3.44 7.13
CA ALA A 208 -9.28 -2.22 7.39
C ALA A 208 -9.94 -1.39 8.52
N GLU A 209 -11.23 -1.61 8.79
CA GLU A 209 -12.04 -1.01 9.86
C GLU A 209 -11.77 -1.64 11.25
N ALA A 210 -10.54 -2.05 11.58
CA ALA A 210 -10.19 -2.61 12.89
C ALA A 210 -10.25 -1.60 14.06
N GLY A 211 -11.17 -0.63 13.99
CA GLY A 211 -11.69 0.03 15.18
C GLY A 211 -12.75 1.14 14.99
N GLY A 212 -13.31 1.37 13.80
CA GLY A 212 -14.43 2.30 13.63
C GLY A 212 -15.26 1.87 12.43
N GLY A 213 -16.54 1.59 12.64
CA GLY A 213 -17.40 1.05 11.60
C GLY A 213 -17.68 2.07 10.50
N SER A 214 -17.85 1.60 9.26
CA SER A 214 -18.66 2.35 8.30
C SER A 214 -20.02 2.63 8.96
N ALA A 215 -20.35 3.88 9.18
CA ALA A 215 -21.57 4.31 9.88
C ALA A 215 -22.82 4.07 9.02
N GLY A 216 -23.06 2.83 8.60
CA GLY A 216 -24.20 2.42 7.77
C GLY A 216 -24.05 2.69 6.27
N GLU A 217 -22.92 3.24 5.81
CA GLU A 217 -22.68 3.52 4.40
C GLU A 217 -22.24 2.28 3.63
N ARG A 218 -22.87 2.06 2.47
CA ARG A 218 -22.51 0.96 1.56
C ARG A 218 -21.36 1.39 0.68
N PHE A 219 -20.33 0.56 0.55
CA PHE A 219 -19.22 0.82 -0.36
C PHE A 219 -19.67 1.01 -1.81
N THR A 220 -20.74 0.33 -2.25
CA THR A 220 -21.32 0.52 -3.59
C THR A 220 -21.82 1.95 -3.85
N ASP A 221 -22.17 2.68 -2.79
CA ASP A 221 -22.68 4.05 -2.87
C ASP A 221 -21.59 5.07 -2.52
N PHE A 222 -20.72 4.74 -1.56
CA PHE A 222 -19.64 5.61 -1.10
C PHE A 222 -18.48 5.74 -2.10
N LEU A 223 -18.04 4.66 -2.75
CA LEU A 223 -16.92 4.72 -3.71
C LEU A 223 -17.23 5.63 -4.92
N PRO A 224 -18.43 5.59 -5.53
CA PRO A 224 -18.82 6.60 -6.53
C PRO A 224 -18.85 8.02 -5.99
N LEU A 225 -19.26 8.22 -4.74
CA LEU A 225 -19.30 9.55 -4.11
C LEU A 225 -17.89 10.14 -3.98
N ILE A 226 -16.91 9.35 -3.51
CA ILE A 226 -15.49 9.72 -3.49
C ILE A 226 -15.03 10.17 -4.88
N ALA A 227 -15.29 9.35 -5.88
CA ALA A 227 -14.87 9.63 -7.25
C ALA A 227 -15.50 10.93 -7.78
N GLY A 228 -16.78 11.18 -7.48
CA GLY A 228 -17.51 12.38 -7.84
C GLY A 228 -16.91 13.64 -7.21
N VAL A 229 -16.85 13.69 -5.88
CA VAL A 229 -16.37 14.86 -5.11
C VAL A 229 -14.94 15.22 -5.50
N PHE A 230 -14.04 14.24 -5.61
CA PHE A 230 -12.64 14.51 -5.94
C PHE A 230 -12.46 14.93 -7.40
N THR A 231 -13.22 14.34 -8.33
CA THR A 231 -13.20 14.76 -9.74
C THR A 231 -13.71 16.18 -9.91
N GLU A 232 -14.81 16.54 -9.22
CA GLU A 232 -15.36 17.90 -9.22
C GLU A 232 -14.32 18.90 -8.72
N HIS A 233 -13.72 18.64 -7.55
CA HIS A 233 -12.65 19.50 -7.01
C HIS A 233 -11.49 19.68 -8.00
N LEU A 234 -10.98 18.59 -8.59
CA LEU A 234 -9.87 18.68 -9.56
C LEU A 234 -10.25 19.51 -10.79
N ARG A 235 -11.48 19.40 -11.28
CA ARG A 235 -11.96 20.19 -12.42
C ARG A 235 -12.06 21.68 -12.07
N GLU A 236 -12.61 22.00 -10.91
CA GLU A 236 -12.86 23.38 -10.50
C GLU A 236 -11.59 24.10 -10.05
N ALA A 237 -10.77 23.47 -9.21
CA ALA A 237 -9.60 24.09 -8.60
C ALA A 237 -8.30 23.87 -9.40
N HIS A 238 -8.24 22.80 -10.22
CA HIS A 238 -7.01 22.35 -10.89
C HIS A 238 -7.15 22.13 -12.39
N SER A 239 -8.09 22.82 -13.04
CA SER A 239 -8.26 22.82 -14.50
C SER A 239 -6.89 22.86 -15.20
N PRO A 240 -6.48 21.79 -15.92
CA PRO A 240 -5.20 21.80 -16.59
C PRO A 240 -5.20 22.93 -17.60
N ARG A 241 -4.23 23.84 -17.48
CA ARG A 241 -3.90 24.80 -18.55
C ARG A 241 -3.21 24.05 -19.68
N TRP A 242 -3.91 23.11 -20.30
CA TRP A 242 -3.44 22.44 -21.50
C TRP A 242 -3.96 23.24 -22.69
N GLU A 243 -3.06 24.02 -23.28
CA GLU A 243 -3.29 24.64 -24.58
C GLU A 243 -2.69 23.69 -25.63
N PRO A 244 -3.48 23.20 -26.60
CA PRO A 244 -2.95 22.45 -27.72
C PRO A 244 -2.05 23.39 -28.54
N SER A 245 -0.77 23.07 -28.63
CA SER A 245 0.18 23.71 -29.57
C SER A 245 0.22 22.96 -30.89
#